data_AF-A0A117K8G0-F1
#
_entry.id   AF-A0A117K8G0-F1
#
_cell.length_a   1.000
_cell.length_b   1.000
_cell.length_c   1.000
_cell.angle_alpha   90.00
_cell.angle_beta   90.00
_cell.angle_gamma   90.00
#
_symmetry.space_group_name_H-M   'P 1'
#
loop_
_entity.id
_entity.type
_entity.pdbx_description
1 polymer ?
#
loop_
_entity_poly.entity_id
_entity_poly.type
_entity_poly.pdbx_seq_one_letter_code
_entity_poly.pdbx_strand_id
1 'polypeptide(L)'
;MNRIIAICLVLITSLLNAQNLKIKDFKIVDYEITDTGIVEISTHSIIDKQGNLVVYSDSWDGQNYFKYKLSNDEIEKLNSLTGRKLDDFIKQKKLNENQFFAGKRKYISFKHKGSDSSLCFIEPFMNDEFADILKLLDKKIYSHDKTAKTTIMLTDFEMTKKEIINREKTDHYLPKKAIIRQVK
;
A
#
# COMPACT_ATOMS: atom_id res chain seq x y z
N MET A 1 -22.88 6.64 45.43
CA MET A 1 -21.49 6.50 44.94
C MET A 1 -21.28 5.28 44.05
N ASN A 2 -21.78 4.09 44.41
CA ASN A 2 -21.50 2.84 43.66
C ASN A 2 -22.02 2.82 42.21
N ARG A 3 -23.07 3.58 41.87
CA ARG A 3 -23.59 3.67 40.49
C ARG A 3 -22.74 4.58 39.57
N ILE A 4 -22.04 5.57 40.13
CA ILE A 4 -21.18 6.49 39.36
C ILE A 4 -19.87 5.79 38.98
N ILE A 5 -19.34 4.94 39.87
CA ILE A 5 -18.13 4.14 39.64
C ILE A 5 -18.33 3.14 38.50
N ALA A 6 -19.51 2.51 38.41
CA ALA A 6 -19.84 1.57 37.34
C ALA A 6 -19.91 2.24 35.94
N ILE A 7 -20.43 3.47 35.86
CA ILE A 7 -20.51 4.23 34.60
C ILE A 7 -19.10 4.65 34.12
N CYS A 8 -18.21 5.04 35.04
CA CYS A 8 -16.82 5.33 34.69
C CYS A 8 -16.06 4.09 34.20
N LEU A 9 -16.31 2.89 34.76
CA LEU A 9 -15.63 1.66 34.32
C LEU A 9 -16.03 1.23 32.89
N VAL A 10 -17.31 1.36 32.54
CA VAL A 10 -17.80 1.01 31.19
C VAL A 10 -17.22 1.97 30.13
N LEU A 11 -17.12 3.27 30.45
CA LEU A 11 -16.52 4.27 29.55
C LEU A 11 -15.01 4.06 29.33
N ILE A 12 -14.28 3.52 30.31
CA ILE A 12 -12.84 3.21 30.19
C ILE A 12 -12.60 2.01 29.26
N THR A 13 -13.48 0.99 29.29
CA THR A 13 -13.33 -0.18 28.39
C THR A 13 -13.58 0.14 26.91
N SER A 14 -14.37 1.18 26.61
CA SER A 14 -14.58 1.64 25.24
C SER A 14 -13.45 2.50 24.66
N LEU A 15 -12.52 3.00 25.49
CA LEU A 15 -11.43 3.89 25.06
C LEU A 15 -10.13 3.15 24.69
N LEU A 16 -10.09 1.83 24.86
CA LEU A 16 -8.93 0.99 24.57
C LEU A 16 -9.21 0.01 23.42
N ASN A 17 -9.90 0.43 22.37
CA ASN A 17 -9.73 -0.21 21.07
C ASN A 17 -8.39 0.24 20.47
N ALA A 18 -7.31 -0.25 21.05
CA ALA A 18 -6.00 -0.15 20.43
C ALA A 18 -6.07 -0.90 19.10
N GLN A 19 -6.04 -0.18 17.99
CA GLN A 19 -5.91 -0.77 16.66
C GLN A 19 -4.66 -1.64 16.63
N ASN A 20 -4.86 -2.96 16.65
CA ASN A 20 -3.76 -3.91 16.83
C ASN A 20 -3.26 -4.35 15.45
N LEU A 21 -2.60 -3.41 14.75
CA LEU A 21 -1.96 -3.68 13.48
C LEU A 21 -0.79 -4.66 13.71
N LYS A 22 -0.90 -5.87 13.15
CA LYS A 22 0.10 -6.96 13.28
C LYS A 22 1.33 -6.73 12.41
N ILE A 23 1.19 -5.90 11.38
CA ILE A 23 2.23 -5.54 10.44
C ILE A 23 2.93 -4.26 10.89
N LYS A 24 4.23 -4.16 10.62
CA LYS A 24 5.05 -2.98 10.90
C LYS A 24 5.70 -2.48 9.62
N ASP A 25 6.07 -1.21 9.59
CA ASP A 25 6.76 -0.56 8.48
C ASP A 25 6.06 -0.81 7.13
N PHE A 26 4.72 -0.80 7.13
CA PHE A 26 3.95 -1.08 5.92
C PHE A 26 4.16 0.02 4.90
N LYS A 27 4.39 -0.36 3.65
CA LYS A 27 4.47 0.52 2.49
C LYS A 27 3.64 -0.04 1.34
N ILE A 28 2.96 0.83 0.61
CA ILE A 28 2.44 0.55 -0.73
C ILE A 28 2.74 1.72 -1.67
N VAL A 29 3.24 1.43 -2.87
CA VAL A 29 3.87 2.42 -3.75
C VAL A 29 3.45 2.13 -5.18
N ASP A 30 2.88 3.13 -5.87
CA ASP A 30 2.74 3.05 -7.33
C ASP A 30 3.98 3.64 -8.00
N TYR A 31 4.61 2.85 -8.85
CA TYR A 31 5.85 3.24 -9.52
C TYR A 31 5.87 2.87 -11.00
N GLU A 32 6.74 3.55 -11.73
CA GLU A 32 7.19 3.18 -13.06
C GLU A 32 8.71 3.05 -13.09
N ILE A 33 9.22 2.30 -14.06
CA ILE A 33 10.65 2.22 -14.37
C ILE A 33 10.83 2.82 -15.76
N THR A 34 11.63 3.88 -15.85
CA THR A 34 11.96 4.52 -17.13
C THR A 34 12.83 3.60 -18.01
N ASP A 35 12.97 3.94 -19.29
CA ASP A 35 13.88 3.22 -20.19
C ASP A 35 15.35 3.25 -19.73
N THR A 36 15.72 4.24 -18.90
CA THR A 36 17.05 4.37 -18.29
C THR A 36 17.18 3.58 -16.97
N GLY A 37 16.15 2.85 -16.56
CA GLY A 37 16.13 2.05 -15.33
C GLY A 37 15.88 2.85 -14.05
N ILE A 38 15.43 4.11 -14.16
CA ILE A 38 15.13 4.97 -13.02
C ILE A 38 13.72 4.63 -12.51
N VAL A 39 13.59 4.45 -11.20
CA VAL A 39 12.28 4.27 -10.54
C VAL A 39 11.65 5.62 -10.27
N GLU A 40 10.50 5.87 -10.89
CA GLU A 40 9.65 7.03 -10.66
C GLU A 40 8.48 6.63 -9.76
N ILE A 41 8.33 7.32 -8.63
CA ILE A 41 7.29 7.04 -7.63
C ILE A 41 6.19 8.09 -7.78
N SER A 42 4.98 7.63 -8.05
CA SER A 42 3.81 8.52 -8.20
C SER A 42 2.89 8.52 -6.99
N THR A 43 2.85 7.43 -6.24
CA THR A 43 2.26 7.41 -4.90
C THR A 43 3.18 6.66 -3.96
N HIS A 44 3.27 7.13 -2.72
CA HIS A 44 4.00 6.44 -1.67
C HIS A 44 3.17 6.52 -0.40
N SER A 45 2.70 5.37 0.06
CA SER A 45 1.83 5.28 1.21
C SER A 45 2.45 4.42 2.30
N ILE A 46 2.40 4.91 3.53
CA ILE A 46 2.88 4.20 4.72
C ILE A 46 1.78 4.09 5.76
N ILE A 47 1.79 3.01 6.54
CA ILE A 47 0.89 2.87 7.69
C ILE A 47 1.74 2.77 8.95
N ASP A 48 1.51 3.69 9.89
CA ASP A 48 2.16 3.65 11.19
C ASP A 48 1.52 2.62 12.14
N LYS A 49 2.16 2.37 13.28
CA LYS A 49 1.70 1.39 14.27
C LYS A 49 0.33 1.74 14.87
N GLN A 50 -0.09 2.98 14.76
CA GLN A 50 -1.38 3.47 15.23
C GLN A 50 -2.45 3.32 14.15
N GLY A 51 -2.14 2.80 12.96
CA GLY A 51 -3.12 2.68 11.87
C GLY A 51 -3.40 4.02 11.17
N ASN A 52 -2.50 5.00 11.27
CA ASN A 52 -2.58 6.18 10.40
C ASN A 52 -1.93 5.85 9.06
N LEU A 53 -2.71 5.95 7.99
CA LEU A 53 -2.24 5.91 6.62
C LEU A 53 -1.77 7.30 6.21
N VAL A 54 -0.50 7.43 5.84
CA VAL A 54 0.07 8.65 5.28
C VAL A 54 0.34 8.40 3.82
N VAL A 55 -0.05 9.33 2.96
CA VAL A 55 0.01 9.19 1.50
C VAL A 55 0.73 10.40 0.92
N TYR A 56 1.82 10.15 0.22
CA TYR A 56 2.36 11.05 -0.80
C TYR A 56 1.71 10.74 -2.14
N SER A 57 1.34 11.78 -2.88
CA SER A 57 0.84 11.68 -4.25
C SER A 57 1.48 12.76 -5.13
N ASP A 58 2.10 12.32 -6.22
CA ASP A 58 2.54 13.16 -7.33
C ASP A 58 1.48 13.07 -8.45
N SER A 59 0.63 14.08 -8.52
CA SER A 59 -0.59 14.06 -9.33
C SER A 59 -0.75 15.35 -10.14
N TRP A 60 -1.84 15.46 -10.90
CA TRP A 60 -2.13 16.61 -11.77
C TRP A 60 -2.20 17.95 -11.01
N ASP A 61 -2.48 17.92 -9.71
CA ASP A 61 -2.53 19.08 -8.82
C ASP A 61 -1.23 19.31 -8.02
N GLY A 62 -0.14 18.66 -8.46
CA GLY A 62 1.19 18.73 -7.87
C GLY A 62 1.44 17.67 -6.79
N GLN A 63 2.49 17.90 -6.03
CA GLN A 63 2.94 17.01 -4.95
C GLN A 63 2.18 17.30 -3.66
N ASN A 64 1.43 16.32 -3.18
CA ASN A 64 0.53 16.47 -2.06
C ASN A 64 0.74 15.36 -1.02
N TYR A 65 0.49 15.70 0.24
CA TYR A 65 0.52 14.77 1.36
C TYR A 65 -0.84 14.72 2.03
N PHE A 66 -1.30 13.52 2.35
CA PHE A 66 -2.55 13.28 3.03
C PHE A 66 -2.35 12.34 4.23
N LYS A 67 -3.17 12.50 5.25
CA LYS A 67 -3.18 11.61 6.42
C LYS A 67 -4.61 11.16 6.70
N TYR A 68 -4.80 9.85 6.72
CA TYR A 68 -6.07 9.21 7.02
C TYR A 68 -5.94 8.29 8.22
N LYS A 69 -7.00 8.19 9.00
CA LYS A 69 -7.14 7.16 10.03
C LYS A 69 -7.81 5.94 9.42
N LEU A 70 -7.20 4.76 9.57
CA LEU A 70 -7.86 3.51 9.22
C LEU A 70 -8.86 3.14 10.31
N SER A 71 -9.96 2.52 9.91
CA SER A 71 -10.94 1.88 10.79
C SER A 71 -10.47 0.49 11.22
N ASN A 72 -11.14 -0.11 12.22
CA ASN A 72 -10.76 -1.44 12.70
C ASN A 72 -10.92 -2.50 11.62
N ASP A 73 -12.01 -2.46 10.84
CA ASP A 73 -12.25 -3.39 9.73
C ASP A 73 -11.15 -3.30 8.66
N GLU A 74 -10.65 -2.08 8.39
CA GLU A 74 -9.53 -1.84 7.47
C GLU A 74 -8.23 -2.45 8.02
N ILE A 75 -7.97 -2.31 9.32
CA ILE A 75 -6.83 -2.92 10.00
C ILE A 75 -6.92 -4.45 10.01
N GLU A 76 -8.10 -5.01 10.25
CA GLU A 76 -8.32 -6.47 10.23
C GLU A 76 -8.09 -7.06 8.85
N LYS A 77 -8.58 -6.39 7.80
CA LYS A 77 -8.29 -6.78 6.40
C LYS A 77 -6.81 -6.70 6.09
N LEU A 78 -6.10 -5.65 6.50
CA LEU A 78 -4.65 -5.57 6.32
C LEU A 78 -3.90 -6.68 7.06
N ASN A 79 -4.35 -7.03 8.26
CA ASN A 79 -3.78 -8.12 9.04
C ASN A 79 -3.95 -9.49 8.36
N SER A 80 -4.89 -9.66 7.42
CA SER A 80 -5.02 -10.92 6.67
C SER A 80 -3.83 -11.20 5.75
N LEU A 81 -3.09 -10.15 5.33
CA LEU A 81 -1.86 -10.28 4.54
C LEU A 81 -0.79 -11.12 5.25
N THR A 82 -0.84 -11.22 6.58
CA THR A 82 0.14 -12.00 7.36
C THR A 82 -0.17 -13.51 7.39
N GLY A 83 -1.29 -13.94 6.82
CA GLY A 83 -1.73 -15.34 6.86
C GLY A 83 -0.96 -16.26 5.91
N ARG A 84 -0.30 -15.70 4.88
CA ARG A 84 0.40 -16.45 3.83
C ARG A 84 1.50 -15.60 3.17
N LYS A 85 2.26 -16.17 2.24
CA LYS A 85 3.29 -15.42 1.52
C LYS A 85 2.64 -14.50 0.49
N LEU A 86 3.26 -13.34 0.24
CA LEU A 86 2.74 -12.38 -0.74
C LEU A 86 2.62 -12.98 -2.15
N ASP A 87 3.59 -13.81 -2.55
CA ASP A 87 3.58 -14.51 -3.84
C ASP A 87 2.36 -15.44 -4.03
N ASP A 88 1.77 -15.92 -2.93
CA ASP A 88 0.61 -16.81 -2.99
C ASP A 88 -0.69 -16.10 -3.42
N PHE A 89 -0.68 -14.76 -3.46
CA PHE A 89 -1.79 -13.95 -3.96
C PHE A 89 -1.75 -13.73 -5.48
N ILE A 90 -0.67 -14.14 -6.16
CA ILE A 90 -0.55 -13.99 -7.61
C ILE A 90 -1.42 -15.03 -8.31
N LYS A 91 -2.48 -14.60 -9.00
CA LYS A 91 -3.34 -15.49 -9.81
C LYS A 91 -2.81 -15.70 -11.22
N GLN A 92 -2.05 -14.75 -11.76
CA GLN A 92 -1.57 -14.78 -13.14
C GLN A 92 -0.14 -14.26 -13.21
N LYS A 93 0.75 -15.00 -13.88
CA LYS A 93 2.18 -14.67 -13.99
C LYS A 93 2.62 -14.16 -15.36
N LYS A 94 1.73 -14.21 -16.35
CA LYS A 94 2.00 -13.80 -17.74
C LYS A 94 0.74 -13.21 -18.33
N LEU A 95 0.87 -12.16 -19.13
CA LEU A 95 -0.22 -11.69 -19.99
C LEU A 95 -0.59 -12.79 -20.99
N ASN A 96 -1.86 -12.85 -21.40
CA ASN A 96 -2.24 -13.69 -22.53
C ASN A 96 -1.62 -13.12 -23.81
N GLU A 97 -1.56 -13.94 -24.86
CA GLU A 97 -1.12 -13.48 -26.18
C GLU A 97 -1.91 -12.25 -26.62
N ASN A 98 -1.23 -11.28 -27.22
CA ASN A 98 -1.79 -9.99 -27.67
C ASN A 98 -2.36 -9.08 -26.57
N GLN A 99 -2.17 -9.39 -25.29
CA GLN A 99 -2.48 -8.47 -24.20
C GLN A 99 -1.27 -7.61 -23.86
N PHE A 100 -1.55 -6.35 -23.50
CA PHE A 100 -0.57 -5.39 -23.05
C PHE A 100 -1.03 -4.76 -21.74
N PHE A 101 -0.08 -4.47 -20.85
CA PHE A 101 -0.35 -3.74 -19.61
C PHE A 101 0.12 -2.28 -19.78
N ALA A 102 -0.81 -1.35 -19.61
CA ALA A 102 -0.57 0.10 -19.72
C ALA A 102 -0.70 0.84 -18.37
N GLY A 103 -0.80 0.11 -17.26
CA GLY A 103 -0.89 0.70 -15.92
C GLY A 103 0.46 0.88 -15.24
N LYS A 104 0.42 1.36 -14.01
CA LYS A 104 1.58 1.44 -13.11
C LYS A 104 1.80 0.11 -12.40
N ARG A 105 3.05 -0.19 -12.10
CA ARG A 105 3.37 -1.30 -11.20
C ARG A 105 3.18 -0.83 -9.76
N LYS A 106 2.94 -1.78 -8.88
CA LYS A 106 2.80 -1.53 -7.45
C LYS A 106 3.86 -2.29 -6.68
N TYR A 107 4.37 -1.70 -5.61
CA TYR A 107 5.24 -2.35 -4.64
C TYR A 107 4.55 -2.33 -3.28
N ILE A 108 4.55 -3.46 -2.58
CA ILE A 108 4.08 -3.58 -1.21
C ILE A 108 5.19 -4.15 -0.34
N SER A 109 5.33 -3.66 0.88
CA SER A 109 6.18 -4.29 1.88
C SER A 109 5.68 -4.08 3.30
N PHE A 110 6.02 -5.03 4.18
CA PHE A 110 5.76 -4.93 5.61
C PHE A 110 6.59 -5.96 6.38
N LYS A 111 6.69 -5.75 7.69
CA LYS A 111 7.27 -6.69 8.65
C LYS A 111 6.19 -7.37 9.47
N HIS A 112 6.28 -8.69 9.61
CA HIS A 112 5.46 -9.45 10.55
C HIS A 112 6.30 -10.48 11.30
N LYS A 113 6.21 -10.48 12.63
CA LYS A 113 6.97 -11.41 13.52
C LYS A 113 8.47 -11.51 13.21
N GLY A 114 9.08 -10.40 12.79
CA GLY A 114 10.51 -10.33 12.48
C GLY A 114 10.88 -10.75 11.05
N SER A 115 9.91 -11.17 10.24
CA SER A 115 10.11 -11.46 8.82
C SER A 115 9.67 -10.28 7.96
N ASP A 116 10.53 -9.90 7.01
CA ASP A 116 10.19 -8.97 5.94
C ASP A 116 9.38 -9.68 4.85
N SER A 117 8.30 -9.06 4.40
CA SER A 117 7.52 -9.47 3.24
C SER A 117 7.51 -8.30 2.25
N SER A 118 7.79 -8.59 0.98
CA SER A 118 7.67 -7.59 -0.07
C SER A 118 7.34 -8.23 -1.41
N LEU A 119 6.68 -7.47 -2.28
CA LEU A 119 6.30 -7.90 -3.61
C LEU A 119 6.17 -6.70 -4.54
N CYS A 120 6.78 -6.77 -5.71
CA CYS A 120 6.42 -5.94 -6.86
C CYS A 120 5.34 -6.70 -7.64
N PHE A 121 4.22 -6.04 -7.96
CA PHE A 121 3.06 -6.67 -8.56
C PHE A 121 2.31 -5.75 -9.52
N ILE A 122 1.36 -6.35 -10.23
CA ILE A 122 0.38 -5.67 -11.07
C ILE A 122 -0.99 -6.07 -10.57
N GLU A 123 -1.83 -5.11 -10.22
CA GLU A 123 -3.10 -5.35 -9.54
C GLU A 123 -4.03 -6.35 -10.27
N PRO A 124 -4.25 -6.25 -11.61
CA PRO A 124 -5.00 -7.27 -12.35
C PRO A 124 -4.50 -8.72 -12.22
N PHE A 125 -3.24 -8.92 -11.82
CA PHE A 125 -2.60 -10.24 -11.71
C PHE A 125 -2.75 -10.85 -10.32
N MET A 126 -3.38 -10.14 -9.39
CA MET A 126 -3.62 -10.58 -8.04
C MET A 126 -4.99 -11.25 -7.93
N ASN A 127 -5.12 -12.21 -7.01
CA ASN A 127 -6.38 -12.87 -6.70
C ASN A 127 -7.39 -11.90 -6.07
N ASP A 128 -8.65 -12.32 -5.98
CA ASP A 128 -9.75 -11.45 -5.55
C ASP A 128 -9.61 -11.07 -4.06
N GLU A 129 -9.07 -11.97 -3.24
CA GLU A 129 -8.75 -11.70 -1.82
C GLU A 129 -7.80 -10.51 -1.68
N PHE A 130 -6.72 -10.46 -2.47
CA PHE A 130 -5.77 -9.35 -2.44
C PHE A 130 -6.36 -8.09 -3.07
N ALA A 131 -7.14 -8.23 -4.14
CA ALA A 131 -7.81 -7.10 -4.78
C ALA A 131 -8.77 -6.38 -3.82
N ASP A 132 -9.49 -7.13 -2.97
CA ASP A 132 -10.37 -6.54 -1.94
C ASP A 132 -9.60 -5.74 -0.89
N ILE A 133 -8.39 -6.19 -0.52
CA ILE A 133 -7.50 -5.45 0.39
C ILE A 133 -6.98 -4.18 -0.29
N LEU A 134 -6.56 -4.26 -1.55
CA LEU A 134 -6.09 -3.10 -2.31
C LEU A 134 -7.18 -2.05 -2.50
N LYS A 135 -8.38 -2.46 -2.93
CA LYS A 135 -9.52 -1.55 -3.15
C LYS A 135 -9.84 -0.69 -1.93
N LEU A 136 -9.66 -1.25 -0.75
CA LEU A 136 -9.86 -0.57 0.52
C LEU A 136 -8.79 0.50 0.78
N LEU A 137 -7.52 0.19 0.50
CA LEU A 137 -6.43 1.17 0.58
C LEU A 137 -6.57 2.26 -0.49
N ASP A 138 -6.81 1.85 -1.73
CA ASP A 138 -6.93 2.70 -2.91
C ASP A 138 -8.02 3.77 -2.73
N LYS A 139 -9.15 3.42 -2.09
CA LYS A 139 -10.20 4.39 -1.75
C LYS A 139 -9.66 5.59 -0.97
N LYS A 140 -8.69 5.39 -0.06
CA LYS A 140 -8.07 6.49 0.70
C LYS A 140 -6.90 7.10 -0.05
N ILE A 141 -6.02 6.26 -0.61
CA ILE A 141 -4.82 6.68 -1.34
C ILE A 141 -5.17 7.65 -2.47
N TYR A 142 -6.23 7.37 -3.23
CA TYR A 142 -6.64 8.18 -4.38
C TYR A 142 -7.87 9.06 -4.11
N SER A 143 -8.28 9.26 -2.86
CA SER A 143 -9.42 10.14 -2.57
C SER A 143 -9.11 11.63 -2.78
N HIS A 144 -7.85 12.03 -2.59
CA HIS A 144 -7.42 13.43 -2.60
C HIS A 144 -8.32 14.34 -1.75
N ASP A 145 -8.77 13.86 -0.58
CA ASP A 145 -9.63 14.63 0.32
C ASP A 145 -8.87 15.84 0.87
N LYS A 146 -9.32 17.05 0.51
CA LYS A 146 -8.71 18.31 0.94
C LYS A 146 -8.67 18.45 2.47
N THR A 147 -9.63 17.84 3.18
CA THR A 147 -9.68 17.89 4.65
C THR A 147 -8.61 17.00 5.31
N ALA A 148 -8.10 16.01 4.58
CA ALA A 148 -7.04 15.11 5.02
C ALA A 148 -5.64 15.61 4.61
N LYS A 149 -5.55 16.73 3.87
CA LYS A 149 -4.27 17.30 3.43
C LYS A 149 -3.43 17.73 4.62
N THR A 150 -2.15 17.36 4.60
CA THR A 150 -1.19 17.65 5.67
C THR A 150 0.09 18.23 5.09
N THR A 151 0.93 18.81 5.94
CA THR A 151 2.30 19.18 5.58
C THR A 151 3.21 17.95 5.50
N ILE A 152 4.28 18.11 4.73
CA ILE A 152 5.31 17.11 4.37
C ILE A 152 5.64 16.14 5.51
N MET A 153 5.72 14.84 5.17
CA MET A 153 6.33 13.81 6.01
C MET A 153 7.61 13.26 5.36
N LEU A 154 8.62 13.01 6.20
CA LEU A 154 9.88 12.36 5.82
C LEU A 154 9.59 10.95 5.30
N THR A 155 9.58 10.81 3.98
CA THR A 155 9.52 9.53 3.30
C THR A 155 10.88 9.29 2.65
N ASP A 156 11.53 8.17 2.95
CA ASP A 156 12.79 7.81 2.30
C ASP A 156 12.50 7.16 0.95
N PHE A 157 12.29 8.02 -0.06
CA PHE A 157 12.06 7.59 -1.44
C PHE A 157 13.25 6.82 -2.00
N GLU A 158 14.48 7.23 -1.67
CA GLU A 158 15.68 6.59 -2.23
C GLU A 158 15.88 5.16 -1.70
N MET A 159 15.61 4.94 -0.41
CA MET A 159 15.55 3.58 0.14
C MET A 159 14.47 2.74 -0.53
N THR A 160 13.28 3.31 -0.71
CA THR A 160 12.15 2.63 -1.36
C THR A 160 12.48 2.25 -2.81
N LYS A 161 13.11 3.15 -3.58
CA LYS A 161 13.54 2.86 -4.97
C LYS A 161 14.54 1.68 -5.01
N LYS A 162 15.48 1.63 -4.05
CA LYS A 162 16.43 0.50 -3.94
C LYS A 162 15.72 -0.82 -3.61
N GLU A 163 14.75 -0.79 -2.69
CA GLU A 163 13.91 -1.95 -2.36
C GLU A 163 13.17 -2.47 -3.60
N ILE A 164 12.55 -1.58 -4.37
CA ILE A 164 11.82 -1.90 -5.62
C ILE A 164 12.76 -2.54 -6.65
N ILE A 165 13.91 -1.92 -6.93
CA ILE A 165 14.89 -2.45 -7.91
C ILE A 165 15.37 -3.85 -7.52
N ASN A 166 15.62 -4.07 -6.22
CA ASN A 166 16.08 -5.37 -5.74
C ASN A 166 14.98 -6.43 -5.85
N ARG A 167 13.72 -6.07 -5.55
CA ARG A 167 12.60 -6.99 -5.62
C ARG A 167 12.17 -7.31 -7.06
N GLU A 168 12.21 -6.34 -7.97
CA GLU A 168 11.99 -6.55 -9.42
C GLU A 168 12.92 -7.62 -10.01
N LYS A 169 14.18 -7.72 -9.54
CA LYS A 169 15.12 -8.76 -10.00
C LYS A 169 14.68 -10.18 -9.64
N THR A 170 13.85 -10.33 -8.60
CA THR A 170 13.33 -11.61 -8.13
C THR A 170 11.92 -11.91 -8.65
N ASP A 171 11.12 -10.89 -8.94
CA ASP A 171 9.74 -11.02 -9.41
C ASP A 171 9.67 -11.26 -10.92
N HIS A 172 10.03 -12.47 -11.34
CA HIS A 172 10.12 -12.88 -12.76
C HIS A 172 8.79 -12.92 -13.54
N TYR A 173 7.68 -12.56 -12.90
CA TYR A 173 6.34 -12.64 -13.48
C TYR A 173 5.78 -11.27 -13.93
N LEU A 174 6.53 -10.19 -13.71
CA LEU A 174 6.13 -8.87 -14.15
C LEU A 174 6.22 -8.78 -15.68
N PRO A 175 5.09 -8.55 -16.40
CA PRO A 175 5.12 -8.41 -17.84
C PRO A 175 5.98 -7.20 -18.23
N LYS A 176 6.68 -7.34 -19.36
CA LYS A 176 7.35 -6.21 -20.01
C LYS A 176 6.27 -5.21 -20.45
N LYS A 177 6.45 -3.93 -20.10
CA LYS A 177 5.54 -2.86 -20.53
C LYS A 177 5.59 -2.76 -22.06
N ALA A 178 4.44 -2.55 -22.69
CA ALA A 178 4.39 -2.31 -24.12
C ALA A 178 5.06 -0.96 -24.42
N ILE A 179 6.02 -0.94 -25.35
CA ILE A 179 6.59 0.32 -25.84
C ILE A 179 5.57 0.89 -26.83
N ILE A 180 4.75 1.84 -26.38
CA ILE A 180 3.88 2.60 -27.28
C ILE A 180 4.77 3.61 -28.00
N ARG A 181 5.22 3.26 -29.22
CA ARG A 181 5.87 4.23 -30.10
C ARG A 181 4.82 5.26 -30.52
N GLN A 182 4.92 6.48 -30.02
CA GLN A 182 4.18 7.58 -30.62
C GLN A 182 4.75 7.81 -32.02
N VAL A 183 3.97 7.46 -33.04
CA VAL A 183 4.27 7.84 -34.42
C VAL A 183 4.03 9.34 -34.49
N LYS A 184 5.12 10.11 -34.64
CA LYS A 184 5.05 11.53 -34.98
C LYS A 184 4.58 11.71 -36.42
#